data_AF-A0A091L977-F1
#
_entry.id   AF-A0A091L977-F1
#
_cell.length_a   1.000
_cell.length_b   1.000
_cell.length_c   1.000
_cell.angle_alpha   90.00
_cell.angle_beta   90.00
_cell.angle_gamma   90.00
#
_symmetry.space_group_name_H-M   'P 1'
#
loop_
_entity.id
_entity.type
_entity.pdbx_description
1 polymer ?
#
loop_
_entity_poly.entity_id
_entity_poly.type
_entity_poly.pdbx_seq_one_letter_code
_entity_poly.pdbx_strand_id
1 'polypeptide(L)' 'MESQYLKKCLGSCLKKGLAEVVEHRPADPIEYLAHWIYNYRKLLDEEKKVDPSWAKK' A
#
# COMPACT_ATOMS: atom_id res chain seq x y z
N MET A 1 -10.70 -19.27 3.62
CA MET A 1 -10.43 -18.58 4.90
C MET A 1 -9.19 -17.69 4.85
N GLU A 2 -8.22 -17.90 3.96
CA GLU A 2 -6.99 -17.06 3.92
C GLU A 2 -7.00 -15.94 2.86
N SER A 3 -7.68 -16.16 1.74
CA SER A 3 -7.78 -15.18 0.64
C SER A 3 -8.47 -13.88 1.05
N GLN A 4 -9.45 -13.94 1.96
CA GLN A 4 -10.12 -12.75 2.48
C GLN A 4 -9.21 -11.92 3.39
N TYR A 5 -8.40 -12.57 4.22
CA TYR A 5 -7.42 -11.89 5.07
C TYR A 5 -6.37 -11.18 4.21
N LEU A 6 -5.82 -11.88 3.22
CA LEU A 6 -4.89 -11.32 2.26
C LEU A 6 -5.49 -10.11 1.53
N LYS A 7 -6.73 -10.23 1.06
CA LYS A 7 -7.44 -9.14 0.37
C LYS A 7 -7.70 -7.94 1.27
N LYS A 8 -7.98 -8.16 2.57
CA LYS A 8 -8.24 -7.09 3.53
C LYS A 8 -6.97 -6.33 3.93
N CYS A 9 -5.86 -7.04 4.14
CA CYS A 9 -4.60 -6.45 4.58
C CYS A 9 -3.74 -5.91 3.43
N LEU A 10 -3.69 -6.64 2.31
CA LEU A 10 -2.79 -6.35 1.19
C LEU A 10 -3.53 -5.90 -0.06
N GLY A 11 -4.85 -6.05 -0.14
CA GLY A 11 -5.60 -5.75 -1.37
C GLY A 11 -5.55 -4.28 -1.79
N SER A 12 -5.69 -3.34 -0.85
CA SER A 12 -5.58 -1.90 -1.12
C SER A 12 -4.15 -1.48 -1.45
N CYS A 13 -3.17 -2.00 -0.71
CA CYS A 13 -1.73 -1.78 -0.94
C CYS A 13 -1.31 -2.26 -2.33
N LEU A 14 -1.58 -3.53 -2.66
CA LEU A 14 -1.23 -4.14 -3.93
C LEU A 14 -1.94 -3.46 -5.11
N LYS A 15 -3.21 -3.06 -4.95
CA LYS A 15 -3.94 -2.36 -6.01
C LYS A 15 -3.27 -1.04 -6.38
N LYS A 16 -2.88 -0.23 -5.38
CA LYS A 16 -2.19 1.04 -5.59
C LYS A 16 -0.79 0.83 -6.17
N GLY A 17 -0.01 -0.10 -5.60
CA GLY A 17 1.34 -0.39 -6.09
C GLY A 17 1.36 -0.94 -7.52
N LEU A 18 0.40 -1.81 -7.87
CA LEU A 18 0.25 -2.31 -9.25
C LEU A 18 -0.15 -1.20 -10.23
N ALA A 19 -0.99 -0.24 -9.82
CA ALA A 19 -1.31 0.91 -10.66
C ALA A 19 -0.04 1.73 -10.97
N GLU A 20 0.75 2.05 -9.95
CA GLU A 20 2.01 2.81 -10.09
C GLU A 20 3.03 2.11 -10.98
N VAL A 21 3.16 0.78 -10.85
CA VAL A 21 4.02 -0.03 -11.72
C VAL A 21 3.56 0.03 -13.18
N VAL A 22 2.25 -0.04 -13.43
CA VAL A 22 1.70 0.03 -14.80
C VAL A 22 1.85 1.42 -15.40
N GLU A 23 1.73 2.47 -14.60
CA GLU A 23 1.90 3.86 -15.03
C GLU A 23 3.38 4.19 -15.34
N HIS A 24 4.31 3.80 -14.46
CA HIS A 24 5.73 4.10 -14.63
C HIS A 24 6.46 3.15 -15.58
N ARG A 25 5.94 1.93 -15.79
CA ARG A 25 6.58 0.85 -16.56
C ARG A 25 8.09 0.75 -16.30
N PRO A 26 8.50 0.55 -15.05
CA PRO A 26 9.91 0.38 -14.72
C PRO A 26 10.49 -0.85 -15.44
N ALA A 27 11.80 -0.84 -15.69
CA ALA A 27 12.52 -1.97 -16.28
C ALA A 27 12.36 -3.24 -15.42
N ASP A 28 12.36 -3.07 -14.09
CA ASP A 28 12.20 -4.14 -13.10
C ASP A 28 10.95 -3.91 -12.21
N PRO A 29 9.77 -4.38 -12.65
CA PRO A 29 8.50 -4.12 -11.96
C PRO A 29 8.41 -4.77 -10.57
N ILE A 30 9.08 -5.89 -10.34
CA ILE A 30 9.08 -6.58 -9.04
C ILE A 30 9.87 -5.78 -8.01
N GLU A 31 11.07 -5.31 -8.38
CA GLU A 31 11.92 -4.51 -7.50
C GLU A 31 11.27 -3.16 -7.18
N TYR A 32 10.75 -2.48 -8.20
CA TYR A 32 10.01 -1.23 -8.01
C TYR A 32 8.82 -1.41 -7.04
N LEU A 33 8.02 -2.47 -7.23
CA LEU A 33 6.90 -2.76 -6.35
C LEU A 33 7.35 -3.05 -4.91
N ALA A 34 8.47 -3.75 -4.72
CA ALA A 34 9.03 -4.01 -3.39
C ALA A 34 9.43 -2.71 -2.68
N HIS A 35 10.14 -1.81 -3.38
CA HIS A 35 10.48 -0.48 -2.86
C HIS A 35 9.23 0.36 -2.55
N TRP A 36 8.23 0.30 -3.43
CA TRP A 36 6.97 1.02 -3.25
C TRP A 36 6.22 0.54 -2.00
N ILE A 37 6.07 -0.78 -1.81
CA ILE A 37 5.40 -1.36 -0.63
C ILE A 37 6.16 -1.02 0.66
N TYR A 38 7.50 -1.01 0.62
CA TYR A 38 8.32 -0.62 1.77
C TYR A 38 8.05 0.83 2.21
N ASN A 39 7.91 1.74 1.24
CA ASN A 39 7.58 3.15 1.50
C ASN A 39 6.11 3.36 1.86
N TYR A 40 5.19 2.54 1.33
CA TYR A 40 3.76 2.63 1.60
C TYR A 40 3.41 2.49 3.09
N ARG A 41 4.17 1.70 3.84
CA ARG A 41 4.00 1.56 5.30
C ARG A 41 4.23 2.89 6.03
N LYS A 42 5.21 3.69 5.59
CA LYS A 42 5.50 5.02 6.14
C LYS A 42 4.40 6.01 5.78
N LEU A 43 3.95 5.99 4.52
CA LEU A 43 2.84 6.83 4.05
C LEU A 43 1.54 6.55 4.81
N LEU A 44 1.24 5.28 5.10
CA LEU A 44 0.07 4.89 5.90
C LEU A 44 0.14 5.38 7.36
N ASP A 45 1.34 5.38 7.95
CA ASP A 45 1.54 5.87 9.32
C ASP A 45 1.32 7.39 9.40
N GLU A 46 1.80 8.12 8.38
CA GLU A 46 1.57 9.56 8.23
C GLU A 46 0.10 9.88 7.91
N GLU A 47 -0.54 9.11 7.02
CA GLU A 47 -1.97 9.27 6.68
C GLU A 47 -2.88 9.02 7.91
N LYS A 48 -2.50 8.06 8.78
CA LYS A 48 -3.16 7.84 10.07
C LYS A 48 -2.98 8.99 11.07
N LYS A 49 -1.89 9.75 11.00
CA LYS A 49 -1.70 10.95 11.85
C LYS A 49 -2.53 12.13 11.36
N VAL A 50 -2.79 12.21 10.05
CA VAL A 50 -3.58 13.28 9.42
C VAL A 50 -5.08 13.09 9.61
N ASP A 51 -5.56 11.88 9.87
CA ASP A 51 -6.96 11.63 10.22
C ASP A 51 -7.18 11.65 11.76
N PRO A 52 -7.76 12.72 12.34
CA PRO A 52 -7.97 12.81 13.77
C PRO A 52 -9.16 11.96 14.27
N SER A 53 -9.72 11.04 13.48
CA SER A 53 -10.82 10.19 13.94
C SER A 53 -10.42 9.21 15.03
N TRP A 54 -9.12 8.92 15.19
CA TRP A 54 -8.63 8.02 16.26
C TRP A 54 -8.71 8.65 17.66
N ALA A 55 -8.85 9.97 17.77
CA ALA A 55 -8.96 10.70 19.04
C ALA A 55 -10.41 10.77 19.60
N LYS A 56 -11.39 10.15 18.93
CA LYS A 56 -12.80 10.12 19.36
C LYS A 56 -13.22 8.77 19.95
N LYS A 57 -12.37 8.12 20.76
CA LYS A 57 -12.79 6.93 21.51
C LYS A 57 -12.45 7.04 22.98
#